data_AF-A0A552AKB4-F1
#
_entry.id   AF-A0A552AKB4-F1
#
_cell.length_a   1.000
_cell.length_b   1.000
_cell.length_c   1.000
_cell.angle_alpha   90.00
_cell.angle_beta   90.00
_cell.angle_gamma   90.00
#
_symmetry.space_group_name_H-M   'P 1'
#
loop_
_entity.id
_entity.type
_entity.pdbx_description
1 polymer ?
#
loop_
_entity_poly.entity_id
_entity_poly.type
_entity_poly.pdbx_seq_one_letter_code
_entity_poly.pdbx_strand_id
1 'polypeptide(L)'
;MDILGQNPYLLLHTEKGQRFFPLVGRPYWTIGRSKDNAIVIKDQCISRNHAILQSTETGDFYLIDLGSRNGTFVNGRRVAIPVTIHDKDRIAFGKTEVQFYRPTPTNIGKQPHNLELDPPTSTVHERRLTSVIVVDIRNFTALTRQLDEKVLSSLIGNWFRHAGSIIRSSGSWVDKYIGDAIMAIWFHGQQEVNQDDILQIFQAITRIYKMTRALSEEYPLPFKLRIGAGVNTGYAMVGNTGSGEHPDYTAIGDTVNAAFRLESATKEIGRDLAIGATTYSHLIGLPHLHQAFEQHTLSLKGYDDKTITYGTTFDDLDRFLDVNISEEITGITGFIGSV
;
A
#
# COMPACT_ATOMS: atom_id res chain seq x y z
N MET A 1 5.34 -34.25 -14.32
CA MET A 1 6.57 -33.54 -14.73
C MET A 1 6.10 -32.25 -15.40
N ASP A 2 6.26 -31.04 -14.89
CA ASP A 2 7.10 -30.54 -13.81
C ASP A 2 6.51 -29.17 -13.38
N ILE A 3 5.43 -29.17 -12.56
CA ILE A 3 4.68 -27.93 -12.23
C ILE A 3 5.55 -26.95 -11.43
N LEU A 4 6.61 -27.45 -10.78
CA LEU A 4 7.58 -26.71 -9.99
C LEU A 4 8.69 -26.04 -10.83
N GLY A 5 8.90 -26.48 -12.08
CA GLY A 5 10.03 -26.03 -12.90
C GLY A 5 9.88 -24.63 -13.49
N GLN A 6 8.66 -24.06 -13.50
CA GLN A 6 8.38 -22.79 -14.18
C GLN A 6 7.56 -21.78 -13.35
N ASN A 7 7.02 -22.18 -12.19
CA ASN A 7 6.11 -21.34 -11.42
C ASN A 7 6.69 -20.99 -10.06
N PRO A 8 6.40 -19.79 -9.51
CA PRO A 8 6.80 -19.45 -8.16
C PRO A 8 6.19 -20.39 -7.11
N TYR A 9 6.92 -20.70 -6.05
CA TYR A 9 6.45 -21.55 -4.95
C TYR A 9 7.10 -21.22 -3.61
N LEU A 10 6.44 -21.61 -2.52
CA LEU A 10 7.07 -21.71 -1.19
C LEU A 10 7.50 -23.15 -0.91
N LEU A 11 8.71 -23.31 -0.39
CA LEU A 11 9.28 -24.57 0.06
C LEU A 11 9.35 -24.61 1.58
N LEU A 12 8.66 -25.56 2.18
CA LEU A 12 8.73 -25.84 3.62
C LEU A 12 9.53 -27.13 3.84
N HIS A 13 10.60 -27.03 4.63
CA HIS A 13 11.34 -28.20 5.12
C HIS A 13 10.73 -28.69 6.42
N THR A 14 10.36 -29.96 6.48
CA THR A 14 9.87 -30.63 7.70
C THR A 14 10.71 -31.86 7.98
N GLU A 15 10.65 -32.39 9.21
CA GLU A 15 11.31 -33.66 9.56
C GLU A 15 10.85 -34.83 8.67
N LYS A 16 9.64 -34.75 8.11
CA LYS A 16 9.03 -35.76 7.23
C LYS A 16 9.33 -35.54 5.74
N GLY A 17 10.18 -34.55 5.41
CA GLY A 17 10.52 -34.17 4.04
C GLY A 17 10.05 -32.77 3.65
N GLN A 18 10.06 -32.50 2.34
CA GLN A 18 9.74 -31.19 1.78
C GLN A 18 8.27 -31.08 1.40
N ARG A 19 7.66 -29.92 1.64
CA ARG A 19 6.33 -29.55 1.13
C ARG A 19 6.45 -28.33 0.24
N PHE A 20 5.82 -28.40 -0.92
CA PHE A 20 5.79 -27.33 -1.91
C PHE A 20 4.40 -26.69 -1.97
N PHE A 21 4.36 -25.37 -2.04
CA PHE A 21 3.13 -24.60 -2.19
C PHE A 21 3.20 -23.76 -3.46
N PRO A 22 2.63 -24.23 -4.58
CA PRO A 22 2.62 -23.48 -5.84
C PRO A 22 1.82 -22.18 -5.71
N LEU A 23 2.40 -21.10 -6.22
CA LEU A 23 1.80 -19.76 -6.21
C LEU A 23 1.26 -19.43 -7.60
N VAL A 24 0.25 -20.19 -8.03
CA VAL A 24 -0.36 -20.07 -9.36
C VAL A 24 -1.87 -19.87 -9.30
N GLY A 25 -2.41 -19.17 -10.30
CA GLY A 25 -3.85 -19.06 -10.54
C GLY A 25 -4.62 -18.20 -9.54
N ARG A 26 -3.93 -17.43 -8.68
CA ARG A 26 -4.55 -16.52 -7.70
C ARG A 26 -3.72 -15.23 -7.60
N PRO A 27 -4.36 -14.08 -7.35
CA PRO A 27 -3.64 -12.83 -7.09
C PRO A 27 -3.04 -12.77 -5.68
N TYR A 28 -3.51 -13.61 -4.75
CA TYR A 28 -2.97 -13.70 -3.39
C TYR A 28 -3.23 -15.07 -2.75
N TRP A 29 -2.47 -15.36 -1.68
CA TRP A 29 -2.54 -16.56 -0.85
C TRP A 29 -2.54 -16.18 0.62
N THR A 30 -3.58 -16.56 1.34
CA THR A 30 -3.62 -16.50 2.80
C THR A 30 -2.77 -17.64 3.36
N ILE A 31 -1.94 -17.32 4.37
CA ILE A 31 -1.04 -18.25 5.04
C ILE A 31 -1.43 -18.33 6.52
N GLY A 32 -1.62 -19.54 7.02
CA GLY A 32 -1.98 -19.74 8.43
C GLY A 32 -2.07 -21.21 8.83
N ARG A 33 -2.29 -21.46 10.12
CA ARG A 33 -2.45 -22.84 10.63
C ARG A 33 -3.86 -23.40 10.46
N SER A 34 -4.85 -22.53 10.28
CA SER A 34 -6.24 -22.96 10.11
C SER A 34 -6.50 -23.42 8.68
N LYS A 35 -7.46 -24.34 8.52
CA LYS A 35 -7.75 -25.05 7.25
C LYS A 35 -8.37 -24.18 6.14
N ASP A 36 -8.82 -22.99 6.49
CA ASP A 36 -9.39 -21.93 5.65
C ASP A 36 -8.32 -21.11 4.91
N ASN A 37 -7.03 -21.31 5.21
CA ASN A 37 -5.96 -20.62 4.48
C ASN A 37 -5.65 -21.31 3.15
N ALA A 38 -5.31 -20.52 2.13
CA ALA A 38 -4.82 -21.04 0.86
C ALA A 38 -3.55 -21.89 1.04
N ILE A 39 -2.68 -21.48 1.97
CA ILE A 39 -1.47 -22.19 2.37
C ILE A 39 -1.58 -22.55 3.85
N VAL A 40 -1.82 -23.84 4.11
CA VAL A 40 -1.99 -24.38 5.47
C VAL A 40 -0.69 -24.99 5.98
N ILE A 41 -0.11 -24.35 6.99
CA ILE A 41 1.05 -24.84 7.72
C ILE A 41 0.64 -25.12 9.16
N LYS A 42 0.46 -26.41 9.50
CA LYS A 42 -0.02 -26.86 10.81
C LYS A 42 1.10 -26.77 11.86
N ASP A 43 1.35 -25.57 12.34
CA ASP A 43 2.29 -25.28 13.42
C ASP A 43 1.62 -24.36 14.46
N GLN A 44 1.84 -24.62 15.75
CA GLN A 44 1.29 -23.80 16.82
C GLN A 44 1.93 -22.41 16.90
N CYS A 45 3.17 -22.25 16.40
CA CYS A 45 3.86 -20.97 16.30
C CYS A 45 3.27 -20.07 15.21
N ILE A 46 2.45 -20.62 14.32
CA ILE A 46 1.76 -19.89 13.27
C ILE A 46 0.36 -19.51 13.76
N SER A 47 -0.04 -18.24 13.57
CA SER A 47 -1.40 -17.78 13.86
C SER A 47 -2.43 -18.44 12.94
N ARG A 48 -3.70 -18.44 13.37
CA ARG A 48 -4.80 -19.01 12.58
C ARG A 48 -4.83 -18.45 11.16
N ASN A 49 -4.75 -17.13 11.05
CA ASN A 49 -4.55 -16.36 9.83
C ASN A 49 -3.31 -15.50 10.10
N HIS A 50 -2.18 -15.82 9.49
CA HIS A 50 -0.87 -15.30 9.88
C HIS A 50 -0.40 -14.18 8.96
N ALA A 51 -0.42 -14.45 7.66
CA ALA A 51 0.14 -13.56 6.66
C ALA A 51 -0.63 -13.71 5.34
N ILE A 52 -0.43 -12.74 4.45
CA ILE A 52 -0.84 -12.82 3.05
C ILE A 52 0.42 -12.72 2.20
N LEU A 53 0.49 -13.58 1.20
CA LEU A 53 1.41 -13.42 0.08
C LEU A 53 0.61 -12.97 -1.13
N GLN A 54 0.96 -11.84 -1.73
CA GLN A 54 0.26 -11.26 -2.87
C GLN A 54 1.18 -11.20 -4.09
N SER A 55 0.66 -11.58 -5.26
CA SER A 55 1.33 -11.37 -6.54
C SER A 55 0.78 -10.10 -7.19
N THR A 56 1.65 -9.29 -7.78
CA THR A 56 1.26 -8.17 -8.66
C THR A 56 1.04 -8.65 -10.09
N GLU A 57 0.46 -7.78 -10.91
CA GLU A 57 0.35 -7.98 -12.36
C GLU A 57 1.74 -7.99 -13.05
N THR A 58 2.73 -7.31 -12.45
CA THR A 58 4.15 -7.33 -12.88
C THR A 58 4.90 -8.60 -12.47
N GLY A 59 4.26 -9.47 -11.67
CA GLY A 59 4.79 -10.76 -11.23
C GLY A 59 5.63 -10.72 -9.95
N ASP A 60 5.67 -9.57 -9.28
CA ASP A 60 6.34 -9.42 -7.98
C ASP A 60 5.49 -9.94 -6.83
N PHE A 61 6.17 -10.34 -5.75
CA PHE A 61 5.54 -10.95 -4.59
C PHE A 61 5.71 -10.07 -3.35
N TYR A 62 4.62 -9.79 -2.66
CA TYR A 62 4.58 -9.03 -1.42
C TYR A 62 4.13 -9.90 -0.27
N LEU A 63 4.86 -9.84 0.83
CA LEU A 63 4.54 -10.52 2.07
C LEU A 63 4.03 -9.53 3.11
N ILE A 64 2.84 -9.80 3.63
CA ILE A 64 2.10 -8.97 4.59
C ILE A 64 1.86 -9.79 5.86
N ASP A 65 2.28 -9.30 7.02
CA ASP A 65 1.89 -9.88 8.33
C ASP A 65 0.51 -9.35 8.76
N LEU A 66 -0.40 -10.23 9.17
CA LEU A 66 -1.77 -9.86 9.59
C LEU A 66 -1.88 -9.56 11.09
N GLY A 67 -0.82 -9.04 11.71
CA GLY A 67 -0.74 -8.86 13.16
C GLY A 67 -0.56 -10.18 13.89
N SER A 68 0.27 -11.07 13.35
CA SER A 68 0.48 -12.40 13.89
C SER A 68 1.09 -12.36 15.29
N ARG A 69 0.72 -13.33 16.15
CA ARG A 69 1.16 -13.34 17.56
C ARG A 69 2.69 -13.38 17.70
N ASN A 70 3.36 -14.12 16.82
CA ASN A 70 4.80 -14.36 16.89
C ASN A 70 5.60 -13.57 15.83
N GLY A 71 4.92 -12.80 14.97
CA GLY A 71 5.53 -12.03 13.88
C GLY A 71 5.90 -12.89 12.66
N THR A 72 5.95 -12.20 11.52
CA THR A 72 6.56 -12.68 10.27
C THR A 72 7.93 -12.04 10.09
N PHE A 73 8.88 -12.77 9.51
CA PHE A 73 10.24 -12.30 9.26
C PHE A 73 10.69 -12.67 7.85
N VAL A 74 11.46 -11.80 7.20
CA VAL A 74 12.15 -12.09 5.92
C VAL A 74 13.64 -11.88 6.16
N ASN A 75 14.43 -12.93 5.90
CA ASN A 75 15.87 -12.96 6.12
C ASN A 75 16.26 -12.46 7.52
N GLY A 76 15.49 -12.87 8.53
CA GLY A 76 15.67 -12.48 9.94
C GLY A 76 15.14 -11.10 10.33
N ARG A 77 14.72 -10.27 9.37
CA ARG A 77 14.14 -8.95 9.63
C ARG A 77 12.64 -9.06 9.81
N ARG A 78 12.11 -8.46 10.88
CA ARG A 78 10.67 -8.51 11.18
C ARG A 78 9.88 -7.72 10.14
N VAL A 79 8.85 -8.34 9.58
CA VAL A 79 7.88 -7.72 8.69
C VAL A 79 6.91 -6.91 9.55
N ALA A 80 7.25 -5.63 9.75
CA ALA A 80 6.38 -4.67 10.46
C ALA A 80 5.45 -3.92 9.50
N ILE A 81 5.85 -3.84 8.22
CA ILE A 81 5.10 -3.36 7.06
C ILE A 81 5.30 -4.38 5.95
N PRO A 82 4.47 -4.41 4.90
CA PRO A 82 4.67 -5.35 3.81
C PRO A 82 6.00 -5.17 3.11
N VAL A 83 6.57 -6.30 2.69
CA VAL A 83 7.88 -6.35 2.06
C VAL A 83 7.80 -7.11 0.74
N THR A 84 8.49 -6.62 -0.28
CA THR A 84 8.72 -7.40 -1.49
C THR A 84 9.66 -8.55 -1.16
N ILE A 85 9.31 -9.76 -1.59
CA ILE A 85 10.15 -10.95 -1.44
C ILE A 85 10.76 -11.37 -2.78
N HIS A 86 12.00 -11.83 -2.74
CA HIS A 86 12.83 -12.15 -3.90
C HIS A 86 13.20 -13.63 -3.91
N ASP A 87 13.58 -14.14 -5.08
CA ASP A 87 14.01 -15.54 -5.24
C ASP A 87 15.02 -15.93 -4.15
N LYS A 88 14.78 -17.06 -3.51
CA LYS A 88 15.55 -17.66 -2.39
C LYS A 88 15.42 -16.99 -1.04
N ASP A 89 14.58 -15.97 -0.87
CA ASP A 89 14.32 -15.38 0.44
C ASP A 89 13.82 -16.42 1.45
N ARG A 90 14.36 -16.33 2.68
CA ARG A 90 13.90 -17.12 3.82
C ARG A 90 12.84 -16.36 4.58
N ILE A 91 11.67 -16.97 4.71
CA ILE A 91 10.51 -16.37 5.35
C ILE A 91 10.18 -17.18 6.60
N ALA A 92 10.15 -16.53 7.76
CA ALA A 92 9.76 -17.15 9.01
C ALA A 92 8.37 -16.68 9.43
N PHE A 93 7.47 -17.63 9.69
CA PHE A 93 6.17 -17.39 10.31
C PHE A 93 6.25 -17.85 11.77
N GLY A 94 6.52 -16.93 12.69
CA GLY A 94 6.97 -17.28 14.03
C GLY A 94 8.33 -18.00 13.98
N LYS A 95 8.36 -19.29 14.35
CA LYS A 95 9.57 -20.13 14.31
C LYS A 95 9.66 -21.03 13.08
N THR A 96 8.63 -21.07 12.27
CA THR A 96 8.55 -21.97 11.12
C THR A 96 9.10 -21.27 9.89
N GLU A 97 10.18 -21.78 9.30
CA GLU A 97 10.81 -21.21 8.11
C GLU A 97 10.33 -21.88 6.82
N VAL A 98 10.10 -21.07 5.81
CA VAL A 98 9.91 -21.47 4.41
C VAL A 98 10.87 -20.69 3.53
N GLN A 99 11.17 -21.22 2.35
CA GLN A 99 11.98 -20.53 1.35
C GLN A 99 11.13 -20.23 0.12
N PHE A 100 11.22 -19.00 -0.38
CA PHE A 100 10.54 -18.60 -1.61
C PHE A 100 11.40 -18.89 -2.83
N TYR A 101 10.79 -19.40 -3.89
CA TYR A 101 11.45 -19.64 -5.17
C TYR A 101 10.63 -19.03 -6.31
N ARG A 102 11.31 -18.30 -7.21
CA ARG A 102 10.77 -17.74 -8.45
C ARG A 102 11.64 -18.23 -9.61
N PRO A 103 11.34 -19.40 -10.20
CA PRO A 103 12.08 -19.91 -11.34
C PRO A 103 11.92 -18.96 -12.53
N THR A 104 13.01 -18.36 -13.01
CA THR A 104 13.00 -17.66 -14.30
C THR A 104 12.97 -18.71 -15.41
N PRO A 105 12.17 -18.56 -16.48
CA PRO A 105 12.20 -19.49 -17.60
C PRO A 105 13.63 -19.57 -18.15
N THR A 106 14.24 -20.74 -18.06
CA THR A 106 15.56 -21.00 -18.63
C THR A 106 15.48 -20.78 -20.14
N ASN A 107 16.09 -19.71 -20.64
CA ASN A 107 16.40 -19.58 -22.06
C ASN A 107 17.40 -20.68 -22.40
N ILE A 108 16.91 -21.81 -22.92
CA ILE A 108 17.76 -22.86 -23.48
C ILE A 108 18.34 -22.28 -24.78
N GLY A 109 19.59 -21.85 -24.73
CA GLY A 109 20.43 -21.68 -25.91
C GLY A 109 21.14 -20.34 -26.04
N LYS A 110 22.11 -20.04 -25.15
CA LYS A 110 23.38 -19.41 -25.55
C LYS A 110 24.52 -20.00 -24.71
N GLN A 111 25.55 -20.50 -25.39
CA GLN A 111 26.79 -21.04 -24.83
C GLN A 111 27.54 -19.99 -23.97
N PRO A 112 28.43 -20.43 -23.06
CA PRO A 112 29.03 -19.57 -22.05
C PRO A 112 30.06 -18.65 -22.69
N HIS A 113 29.92 -17.34 -22.48
CA HIS A 113 31.01 -16.41 -22.74
C HIS A 113 31.37 -15.68 -21.45
N ASN A 114 32.58 -16.00 -20.98
CA ASN A 114 33.45 -15.33 -20.03
C ASN A 114 32.86 -14.79 -18.70
N LEU A 115 33.47 -15.30 -17.62
CA LEU A 115 33.46 -14.76 -16.27
C LEU A 115 34.08 -13.34 -16.27
N GLU A 116 33.31 -12.34 -16.65
CA GLU A 116 33.50 -11.00 -16.11
C GLU A 116 32.55 -10.88 -14.93
N LEU A 117 33.13 -10.60 -13.76
CA LEU A 117 32.37 -10.29 -12.56
C LEU A 117 31.48 -9.09 -12.89
N ASP A 118 30.18 -9.33 -13.09
CA ASP A 118 29.20 -8.26 -13.14
C ASP A 118 29.42 -7.39 -11.88
N PRO A 119 29.67 -6.08 -12.03
CA PRO A 119 29.68 -5.20 -10.87
C PRO A 119 28.30 -5.32 -10.20
N PRO A 120 28.22 -5.21 -8.86
CA PRO A 120 26.96 -5.37 -8.14
C PRO A 120 25.90 -4.53 -8.83
N THR A 121 24.80 -5.18 -9.28
CA THR A 121 23.67 -4.54 -9.94
C THR A 121 23.27 -3.36 -9.07
N SER A 122 23.72 -2.18 -9.46
CA SER A 122 23.58 -0.99 -8.63
C SER A 122 22.14 -0.58 -8.80
N THR A 123 21.28 -0.94 -7.85
CA THR A 123 19.95 -0.36 -7.74
C THR A 123 20.16 1.14 -7.62
N VAL A 124 19.88 1.88 -8.71
CA VAL A 124 19.94 3.34 -8.67
C VAL A 124 18.75 3.78 -7.83
N HIS A 125 19.08 4.13 -6.60
CA HIS A 125 18.16 4.69 -5.63
C HIS A 125 18.20 6.21 -5.79
N GLU A 126 17.14 6.80 -6.35
CA GLU A 126 17.03 8.25 -6.53
C GLU A 126 16.23 8.86 -5.36
N ARG A 127 16.79 9.91 -4.75
CA ARG A 127 16.08 10.68 -3.72
C ARG A 127 15.11 11.62 -4.41
N ARG A 128 13.81 11.35 -4.30
CA ARG A 128 12.75 12.12 -4.97
C ARG A 128 11.79 12.73 -3.97
N LEU A 129 11.29 13.92 -4.27
CA LEU A 129 10.23 14.56 -3.50
C LEU A 129 8.90 13.90 -3.84
N THR A 130 8.19 13.38 -2.85
CA THR A 130 6.99 12.57 -3.07
C THR A 130 5.88 12.90 -2.08
N SER A 131 4.63 12.71 -2.50
CA SER A 131 3.49 12.56 -1.60
C SER A 131 3.12 11.09 -1.51
N VAL A 132 3.03 10.58 -0.28
CA VAL A 132 2.64 9.21 0.01
C VAL A 132 1.27 9.24 0.68
N ILE A 133 0.33 8.50 0.11
CA ILE A 133 -1.01 8.27 0.67
C ILE A 133 -1.07 6.85 1.20
N VAL A 134 -1.68 6.67 2.37
CA VAL A 134 -2.13 5.38 2.88
C VAL A 134 -3.63 5.47 3.18
N VAL A 135 -4.44 4.55 2.67
CA VAL A 135 -5.88 4.46 2.94
C VAL A 135 -6.19 3.05 3.45
N ASP A 136 -6.78 2.92 4.63
CA ASP A 136 -7.05 1.62 5.27
C ASP A 136 -8.53 1.45 5.65
N ILE A 137 -9.04 0.22 5.56
CA ILE A 137 -10.41 -0.10 5.98
C ILE A 137 -10.46 -0.24 7.50
N ARG A 138 -11.27 0.58 8.15
CA ARG A 138 -11.45 0.53 9.61
C ARG A 138 -12.19 -0.74 10.01
N ASN A 139 -11.75 -1.31 11.14
CA ASN A 139 -12.34 -2.51 11.73
C ASN A 139 -12.36 -3.73 10.78
N PHE A 140 -11.44 -3.81 9.83
CA PHE A 140 -11.35 -4.92 8.90
C PHE A 140 -11.25 -6.28 9.60
N THR A 141 -10.50 -6.40 10.70
CA THR A 141 -10.44 -7.66 11.46
C THR A 141 -11.80 -8.11 12.01
N ALA A 142 -12.70 -7.18 12.34
CA ALA A 142 -14.05 -7.54 12.76
C ALA A 142 -14.88 -7.99 11.56
N LEU A 143 -14.70 -7.36 10.41
CA LEU A 143 -15.31 -7.71 9.14
C LEU A 143 -14.97 -9.15 8.74
N THR A 144 -13.68 -9.52 8.80
CA THR A 144 -13.21 -10.87 8.44
C THR A 144 -13.70 -12.00 9.34
N ARG A 145 -14.15 -11.67 10.57
CA ARG A 145 -14.68 -12.64 11.53
C ARG A 145 -16.18 -12.86 11.42
N GLN A 146 -16.90 -11.89 10.86
CA GLN A 146 -18.37 -11.88 10.86
C GLN A 146 -18.97 -12.15 9.48
N LEU A 147 -18.23 -11.84 8.40
CA LEU A 147 -18.70 -12.10 7.05
C LEU A 147 -18.37 -13.52 6.58
N ASP A 148 -19.25 -14.05 5.74
CA ASP A 148 -18.96 -15.21 4.92
C ASP A 148 -17.77 -14.92 3.98
N GLU A 149 -16.92 -15.93 3.78
CA GLU A 149 -15.68 -15.81 3.02
C GLU A 149 -15.91 -15.35 1.57
N LYS A 150 -17.00 -15.79 0.92
CA LYS A 150 -17.31 -15.38 -0.47
C LYS A 150 -17.70 -13.92 -0.53
N VAL A 151 -18.51 -13.46 0.43
CA VAL A 151 -18.95 -12.07 0.53
C VAL A 151 -17.76 -11.17 0.82
N LEU A 152 -16.92 -11.55 1.78
CA LEU A 152 -15.70 -10.83 2.13
C LEU A 152 -14.74 -10.73 0.94
N SER A 153 -14.48 -11.83 0.25
CA SER A 153 -13.57 -11.86 -0.91
C SER A 153 -14.07 -10.99 -2.06
N SER A 154 -15.37 -11.04 -2.36
CA SER A 154 -15.98 -10.19 -3.38
C SER A 154 -15.91 -8.70 -3.02
N LEU A 155 -16.25 -8.36 -1.77
CA LEU A 155 -16.19 -6.99 -1.28
C LEU A 155 -14.79 -6.41 -1.40
N ILE A 156 -13.79 -7.16 -0.92
CA ILE A 156 -12.40 -6.69 -0.87
C ILE A 156 -11.79 -6.63 -2.26
N GLY A 157 -12.07 -7.62 -3.11
CA GLY A 157 -11.64 -7.58 -4.51
C GLY A 157 -12.23 -6.37 -5.25
N ASN A 158 -13.51 -6.04 -5.02
CA ASN A 158 -14.15 -4.89 -5.63
C ASN A 158 -13.64 -3.55 -5.09
N TRP A 159 -13.45 -3.46 -3.76
CA TRP A 159 -12.90 -2.27 -3.13
C TRP A 159 -11.50 -1.96 -3.65
N PHE A 160 -10.60 -2.95 -3.67
CA PHE A 160 -9.24 -2.77 -4.19
C PHE A 160 -9.21 -2.39 -5.66
N ARG A 161 -9.99 -3.07 -6.49
CA ARG A 161 -10.07 -2.79 -7.93
C ARG A 161 -10.54 -1.37 -8.21
N HIS A 162 -11.60 -0.91 -7.54
CA HIS A 162 -12.13 0.45 -7.74
C HIS A 162 -11.20 1.52 -7.16
N ALA A 163 -10.69 1.32 -5.95
CA ALA A 163 -9.78 2.28 -5.32
C ALA A 163 -8.45 2.40 -6.09
N GLY A 164 -7.89 1.29 -6.55
CA GLY A 164 -6.72 1.29 -7.44
C GLY A 164 -6.98 2.02 -8.76
N SER A 165 -8.15 1.82 -9.38
CA SER A 165 -8.54 2.56 -10.58
C SER A 165 -8.64 4.07 -10.34
N ILE A 166 -9.20 4.50 -9.19
CA ILE A 166 -9.28 5.91 -8.82
C ILE A 166 -7.89 6.52 -8.68
N ILE A 167 -6.99 5.84 -7.95
CA ILE A 167 -5.63 6.28 -7.67
C ILE A 167 -4.82 6.43 -8.97
N ARG A 168 -4.85 5.41 -9.84
CA ARG A 168 -4.18 5.47 -11.16
C ARG A 168 -4.76 6.56 -12.05
N SER A 169 -6.09 6.74 -12.05
CA SER A 169 -6.74 7.83 -12.81
C SER A 169 -6.41 9.23 -12.30
N SER A 170 -5.87 9.33 -11.08
CA SER A 170 -5.47 10.59 -10.45
C SER A 170 -3.96 10.82 -10.52
N GLY A 171 -3.24 10.09 -11.39
CA GLY A 171 -1.83 10.34 -11.69
C GLY A 171 -0.81 9.71 -10.73
N SER A 172 -1.21 8.72 -9.91
CA SER A 172 -0.27 8.01 -9.05
C SER A 172 0.80 7.27 -9.86
N TRP A 173 2.04 7.34 -9.41
CA TRP A 173 3.17 6.64 -10.03
C TRP A 173 3.35 5.22 -9.50
N VAL A 174 2.91 4.97 -8.28
CA VAL A 174 3.00 3.66 -7.61
C VAL A 174 1.71 3.44 -6.83
N ASP A 175 1.08 2.28 -7.01
CA ASP A 175 0.01 1.79 -6.15
C ASP A 175 0.36 0.40 -5.60
N LYS A 176 0.36 0.25 -4.26
CA LYS A 176 0.62 -1.00 -3.56
C LYS A 176 -0.54 -1.35 -2.63
N TYR A 177 -0.95 -2.60 -2.66
CA TYR A 177 -1.95 -3.16 -1.74
C TYR A 177 -1.23 -3.79 -0.54
N ILE A 178 -1.61 -3.39 0.66
CA ILE A 178 -0.92 -3.68 1.92
C ILE A 178 -1.94 -4.15 2.94
N GLY A 179 -2.24 -5.45 2.94
CA GLY A 179 -3.29 -6.01 3.80
C GLY A 179 -4.67 -5.53 3.37
N ASP A 180 -5.28 -4.70 4.20
CA ASP A 180 -6.52 -3.94 4.00
C ASP A 180 -6.29 -2.48 3.58
N ALA A 181 -5.03 -2.07 3.49
CA ALA A 181 -4.64 -0.73 3.10
C ALA A 181 -4.22 -0.65 1.63
N ILE A 182 -4.37 0.55 1.08
CA ILE A 182 -3.80 0.97 -0.20
C ILE A 182 -2.76 2.03 0.10
N MET A 183 -1.55 1.84 -0.43
CA MET A 183 -0.52 2.86 -0.46
C MET A 183 -0.36 3.36 -1.89
N ALA A 184 -0.28 4.67 -2.05
CA ALA A 184 -0.03 5.28 -3.35
C ALA A 184 0.96 6.44 -3.26
N ILE A 185 1.72 6.64 -4.34
CA ILE A 185 2.82 7.61 -4.37
C ILE A 185 2.70 8.51 -5.59
N TRP A 186 2.82 9.81 -5.36
CA TRP A 186 2.97 10.84 -6.38
C TRP A 186 4.37 11.40 -6.31
N PHE A 187 4.99 11.56 -7.47
CA PHE A 187 6.28 12.19 -7.59
C PHE A 187 6.11 13.66 -7.97
N HIS A 188 6.77 14.53 -7.24
CA HIS A 188 6.79 15.96 -7.50
C HIS A 188 7.99 16.34 -8.35
N GLY A 189 8.07 17.63 -8.74
CA GLY A 189 9.26 18.22 -9.33
C GLY A 189 10.48 18.11 -8.40
N GLN A 190 11.68 18.40 -8.90
CA GLN A 190 12.92 18.18 -8.15
C GLN A 190 12.99 18.91 -6.80
N GLN A 191 12.32 20.06 -6.66
CA GLN A 191 12.30 20.85 -5.41
C GLN A 191 10.97 21.50 -5.04
N GLU A 192 9.95 21.39 -5.89
CA GLU A 192 8.66 22.07 -5.65
C GLU A 192 7.51 21.06 -5.76
N VAL A 193 6.57 21.21 -4.83
CA VAL A 193 5.29 20.52 -4.82
C VAL A 193 4.28 21.49 -5.37
N ASN A 194 3.61 21.14 -6.46
CA ASN A 194 2.48 21.94 -6.92
C ASN A 194 1.30 21.71 -5.96
N GLN A 195 0.67 22.79 -5.53
CA GLN A 195 -0.53 22.75 -4.70
C GLN A 195 -1.65 21.95 -5.37
N ASP A 196 -1.78 22.06 -6.69
CA ASP A 196 -2.78 21.33 -7.48
C ASP A 196 -2.56 19.80 -7.40
N ASP A 197 -1.30 19.35 -7.27
CA ASP A 197 -1.00 17.92 -7.10
C ASP A 197 -1.56 17.40 -5.76
N ILE A 198 -1.49 18.22 -4.70
CA ILE A 198 -2.06 17.86 -3.39
C ILE A 198 -3.59 17.89 -3.45
N LEU A 199 -4.19 18.86 -4.15
CA LEU A 199 -5.64 18.92 -4.34
C LEU A 199 -6.15 17.70 -5.13
N GLN A 200 -5.45 17.28 -6.18
CA GLN A 200 -5.78 16.05 -6.93
C GLN A 200 -5.67 14.79 -6.05
N ILE A 201 -4.65 14.72 -5.19
CA ILE A 201 -4.51 13.67 -4.18
C ILE A 201 -5.72 13.63 -3.25
N PHE A 202 -6.18 14.79 -2.76
CA PHE A 202 -7.35 14.87 -1.88
C PHE A 202 -8.66 14.54 -2.60
N GLN A 203 -8.80 14.90 -3.88
CA GLN A 203 -9.91 14.44 -4.71
C GLN A 203 -9.92 12.92 -4.86
N ALA A 204 -8.75 12.30 -5.06
CA ALA A 204 -8.63 10.85 -5.15
C ALA A 204 -9.11 10.17 -3.85
N ILE A 205 -8.67 10.67 -2.69
CA ILE A 205 -9.11 10.19 -1.37
C ILE A 205 -10.62 10.32 -1.22
N THR A 206 -11.19 11.47 -1.58
CA THR A 206 -12.63 11.73 -1.50
C THR A 206 -13.44 10.82 -2.42
N ARG A 207 -12.93 10.52 -3.62
CA ARG A 207 -13.52 9.53 -4.54
C ARG A 207 -13.47 8.12 -3.95
N ILE A 208 -12.38 7.72 -3.29
CA ILE A 208 -12.28 6.42 -2.59
C ILE A 208 -13.29 6.36 -1.44
N TYR A 209 -13.44 7.43 -0.66
CA TYR A 209 -14.45 7.51 0.40
C TYR A 209 -15.87 7.33 -0.14
N LYS A 210 -16.25 8.10 -1.17
CA LYS A 210 -17.58 8.00 -1.83
C LYS A 210 -17.83 6.61 -2.39
N MET A 211 -16.84 6.02 -3.07
CA MET A 211 -16.91 4.65 -3.58
C MET A 211 -17.07 3.61 -2.46
N THR A 212 -16.34 3.77 -1.36
CA THR A 212 -16.42 2.85 -0.21
C THR A 212 -17.81 2.89 0.44
N ARG A 213 -18.42 4.08 0.53
CA ARG A 213 -19.79 4.23 1.00
C ARG A 213 -20.80 3.50 0.11
N ALA A 214 -20.65 3.61 -1.22
CA ALA A 214 -21.51 2.90 -2.17
C ALA A 214 -21.38 1.37 -2.02
N LEU A 215 -20.14 0.84 -1.94
CA LEU A 215 -19.92 -0.59 -1.67
C LEU A 215 -20.52 -1.01 -0.32
N SER A 216 -20.47 -0.14 0.69
CA SER A 216 -21.08 -0.42 1.99
C SER A 216 -22.60 -0.55 1.95
N GLU A 217 -23.26 -0.07 0.91
CA GLU A 217 -24.71 -0.17 0.70
C GLU A 217 -25.09 -1.38 -0.16
N GLU A 218 -24.20 -1.80 -1.06
CA GLU A 218 -24.41 -2.94 -1.96
C GLU A 218 -24.27 -4.30 -1.27
N TYR A 219 -23.43 -4.38 -0.23
CA TYR A 219 -23.11 -5.63 0.46
C TYR A 219 -23.89 -5.78 1.78
N PRO A 220 -24.27 -7.03 2.17
CA PRO A 220 -24.92 -7.29 3.46
C PRO A 220 -23.89 -7.29 4.59
N LEU A 221 -23.51 -6.10 5.06
CA LEU A 221 -22.44 -5.92 6.04
C LEU A 221 -22.96 -5.80 7.48
N PRO A 222 -22.23 -6.31 8.48
CA PRO A 222 -22.60 -6.17 9.89
C PRO A 222 -22.56 -4.72 10.40
N PHE A 223 -21.81 -3.86 9.72
CA PHE A 223 -21.70 -2.43 9.99
C PHE A 223 -21.27 -1.69 8.72
N LYS A 224 -21.50 -0.37 8.70
CA LYS A 224 -21.06 0.49 7.58
C LYS A 224 -19.53 0.50 7.46
N LEU A 225 -19.02 0.33 6.25
CA LEU A 225 -17.59 0.47 5.99
C LEU A 225 -17.15 1.90 6.28
N ARG A 226 -16.00 2.02 6.91
CA ARG A 226 -15.29 3.29 7.08
C ARG A 226 -13.85 3.08 6.68
N ILE A 227 -13.21 4.16 6.26
CA ILE A 227 -11.79 4.18 5.95
C ILE A 227 -11.10 5.23 6.80
N GLY A 228 -9.80 5.07 7.00
CA GLY A 228 -8.89 6.11 7.49
C GLY A 228 -7.86 6.40 6.41
N ALA A 229 -7.39 7.65 6.34
CA ALA A 229 -6.35 8.04 5.39
C ALA A 229 -5.22 8.83 6.07
N GLY A 230 -4.00 8.59 5.62
CA GLY A 230 -2.79 9.31 6.01
C GLY A 230 -2.08 9.85 4.79
N VAL A 231 -1.67 11.12 4.80
CA VAL A 231 -0.89 11.72 3.71
C VAL A 231 0.35 12.39 4.27
N ASN A 232 1.51 12.07 3.70
CA ASN A 232 2.73 12.77 4.02
C ASN A 232 3.52 13.14 2.78
N THR A 233 4.15 14.31 2.80
CA THR A 233 4.95 14.84 1.70
C THR A 233 6.37 15.05 2.18
N GLY A 234 7.34 14.58 1.41
CA GLY A 234 8.74 14.68 1.76
C GLY A 234 9.62 13.89 0.81
N TYR A 235 10.92 13.93 1.06
CA TYR A 235 11.85 13.14 0.26
C TYR A 235 11.77 11.66 0.63
N ALA A 236 11.70 10.80 -0.37
CA ALA A 236 11.77 9.35 -0.23
C ALA A 236 12.84 8.81 -1.16
N MET A 237 13.47 7.70 -0.76
CA MET A 237 14.37 6.99 -1.65
C MET A 237 13.54 6.09 -2.56
N VAL A 238 13.65 6.29 -3.85
CA VAL A 238 12.88 5.57 -4.86
C VAL A 238 13.87 4.76 -5.69
N GLY A 239 13.85 3.42 -5.51
CA GLY A 239 14.65 2.51 -6.33
C GLY A 239 13.84 1.98 -7.51
N ASN A 240 14.45 1.93 -8.69
CA ASN A 240 13.92 1.15 -9.81
C ASN A 240 14.45 -0.29 -9.70
N THR A 241 13.57 -1.25 -9.44
CA THR A 241 13.92 -2.68 -9.45
C THR A 241 13.53 -3.39 -10.77
N GLY A 242 13.00 -2.66 -11.76
CA GLY A 242 12.52 -3.22 -13.03
C GLY A 242 13.26 -2.69 -14.27
N SER A 243 13.54 -3.58 -15.22
CA SER A 243 13.91 -3.20 -16.60
C SER A 243 12.64 -3.18 -17.47
N GLY A 244 12.11 -2.01 -17.81
CA GLY A 244 10.94 -1.87 -18.70
C GLY A 244 10.16 -0.54 -18.56
N GLU A 245 9.07 -0.42 -19.33
CA GLU A 245 8.19 0.78 -19.42
C GLU A 245 7.31 1.04 -18.17
N HIS A 246 7.31 0.12 -17.19
CA HIS A 246 6.62 0.26 -15.90
C HIS A 246 7.60 -0.03 -14.76
N PRO A 247 8.23 0.99 -14.16
CA PRO A 247 9.24 0.77 -13.12
C PRO A 247 8.55 0.34 -11.81
N ASP A 248 8.93 -0.83 -11.27
CA ASP A 248 8.57 -1.23 -9.91
C ASP A 248 9.35 -0.36 -8.93
N TYR A 249 8.72 0.75 -8.53
CA TYR A 249 9.30 1.70 -7.62
C TYR A 249 9.13 1.22 -6.18
N THR A 250 10.26 0.99 -5.51
CA THR A 250 10.27 0.78 -4.06
C THR A 250 10.62 2.11 -3.41
N ALA A 251 9.61 2.77 -2.85
CA ALA A 251 9.82 3.94 -2.01
C ALA A 251 10.12 3.50 -0.57
N ILE A 252 11.27 3.90 -0.06
CA ILE A 252 11.72 3.62 1.30
C ILE A 252 12.12 4.95 1.93
N GLY A 253 11.69 5.18 3.16
CA GLY A 253 12.13 6.34 3.94
C GLY A 253 11.11 6.79 4.96
N ASP A 254 11.52 7.77 5.76
CA ASP A 254 10.70 8.32 6.85
C ASP A 254 9.38 8.90 6.35
N THR A 255 9.36 9.46 5.14
CA THR A 255 8.15 9.97 4.48
C THR A 255 7.07 8.89 4.34
N VAL A 256 7.46 7.68 3.90
CA VAL A 256 6.54 6.54 3.75
C VAL A 256 6.07 6.05 5.11
N ASN A 257 6.99 5.91 6.06
CA ASN A 257 6.68 5.46 7.42
C ASN A 257 5.74 6.45 8.13
N ALA A 258 5.92 7.75 7.94
CA ALA A 258 5.05 8.78 8.49
C ALA A 258 3.63 8.67 7.94
N ALA A 259 3.44 8.41 6.64
CA ALA A 259 2.10 8.26 6.06
C ALA A 259 1.29 7.12 6.70
N PHE A 260 1.90 5.95 6.94
CA PHE A 260 1.27 4.86 7.69
C PHE A 260 0.89 5.26 9.12
N ARG A 261 1.80 5.97 9.80
CA ARG A 261 1.57 6.38 11.19
C ARG A 261 0.46 7.44 11.29
N LEU A 262 0.39 8.35 10.32
CA LEU A 262 -0.67 9.35 10.21
C LEU A 262 -2.03 8.67 9.99
N GLU A 263 -2.13 7.73 9.05
CA GLU A 263 -3.35 6.93 8.85
C GLU A 263 -3.78 6.30 10.18
N SER A 264 -2.86 5.60 10.85
CA SER A 264 -3.19 4.88 12.07
C SER A 264 -3.60 5.82 13.21
N ALA A 265 -3.02 7.02 13.25
CA ALA A 265 -3.34 8.04 14.24
C ALA A 265 -4.70 8.71 14.02
N THR A 266 -5.32 8.59 12.84
CA THR A 266 -6.68 9.12 12.58
C THR A 266 -7.70 8.65 13.64
N LYS A 267 -7.51 7.43 14.14
CA LYS A 267 -8.34 6.82 15.20
C LYS A 267 -8.20 7.54 16.53
N GLU A 268 -6.98 7.96 16.88
CA GLU A 268 -6.67 8.65 18.14
C GLU A 268 -7.24 10.09 18.12
N ILE A 269 -7.13 10.78 17.00
CA ILE A 269 -7.60 12.17 16.86
C ILE A 269 -9.09 12.29 16.51
N GLY A 270 -9.78 11.17 16.25
CA GLY A 270 -11.20 11.19 15.89
C GLY A 270 -11.47 11.91 14.56
N ARG A 271 -10.57 11.77 13.59
CA ARG A 271 -10.66 12.34 12.24
C ARG A 271 -10.61 11.23 11.20
N ASP A 272 -10.87 11.52 9.94
CA ASP A 272 -10.85 10.51 8.87
C ASP A 272 -9.58 10.56 8.02
N LEU A 273 -9.02 11.76 7.87
CA LEU A 273 -7.74 12.02 7.22
C LEU A 273 -6.79 12.73 8.18
N ALA A 274 -5.54 12.30 8.21
CA ALA A 274 -4.44 12.98 8.88
C ALA A 274 -3.32 13.31 7.87
N ILE A 275 -2.82 14.54 7.90
CA ILE A 275 -1.74 14.99 7.02
C ILE A 275 -0.54 15.52 7.82
N GLY A 276 0.66 15.29 7.29
CA GLY A 276 1.90 15.80 7.86
C GLY A 276 2.02 17.32 7.74
N ALA A 277 2.83 17.93 8.61
CA ALA A 277 3.04 19.39 8.61
C ALA A 277 3.58 19.91 7.27
N THR A 278 4.46 19.15 6.59
CA THR A 278 4.97 19.50 5.26
C THR A 278 3.84 19.53 4.22
N THR A 279 2.99 18.50 4.19
CA THR A 279 1.82 18.48 3.29
C THR A 279 0.90 19.67 3.55
N TYR A 280 0.63 19.98 4.82
CA TYR A 280 -0.19 21.15 5.19
C TYR A 280 0.44 22.47 4.73
N SER A 281 1.77 22.61 4.86
CA SER A 281 2.46 23.85 4.52
C SER A 281 2.34 24.22 3.04
N HIS A 282 2.22 23.23 2.15
CA HIS A 282 2.02 23.43 0.72
C HIS A 282 0.60 23.89 0.34
N LEU A 283 -0.33 23.90 1.29
CA LEU A 283 -1.71 24.38 1.07
C LEU A 283 -1.92 25.80 1.60
N ILE A 284 -0.93 26.38 2.28
CA ILE A 284 -1.04 27.72 2.87
C ILE A 284 -1.31 28.74 1.77
N GLY A 285 -2.38 29.50 1.93
CA GLY A 285 -2.87 30.46 0.94
C GLY A 285 -4.22 30.05 0.35
N LEU A 286 -4.62 28.78 0.46
CA LEU A 286 -5.93 28.32 0.02
C LEU A 286 -7.07 28.81 0.94
N PRO A 287 -8.18 29.29 0.34
CA PRO A 287 -9.43 29.53 1.05
C PRO A 287 -9.83 28.37 1.98
N HIS A 288 -10.28 28.74 3.18
CA HIS A 288 -10.86 27.83 4.18
C HIS A 288 -9.95 26.72 4.75
N LEU A 289 -8.63 26.74 4.47
CA LEU A 289 -7.70 25.72 4.98
C LEU A 289 -7.77 25.52 6.50
N HIS A 290 -7.73 26.60 7.27
CA HIS A 290 -7.77 26.55 8.75
C HIS A 290 -9.10 26.09 9.32
N GLN A 291 -10.19 26.18 8.56
CA GLN A 291 -11.50 25.66 8.98
C GLN A 291 -11.64 24.18 8.63
N ALA A 292 -11.03 23.76 7.51
CA ALA A 292 -11.07 22.38 7.06
C ALA A 292 -10.15 21.45 7.87
N PHE A 293 -9.03 21.96 8.39
CA PHE A 293 -8.01 21.15 9.07
C PHE A 293 -7.70 21.65 10.48
N GLU A 294 -7.79 20.74 11.45
CA GLU A 294 -7.45 20.99 12.85
C GLU A 294 -6.03 20.52 13.16
N GLN A 295 -5.25 21.34 13.87
CA GLN A 295 -3.90 20.97 14.29
C GLN A 295 -3.94 20.07 15.53
N HIS A 296 -3.18 18.98 15.47
CA HIS A 296 -2.92 18.04 16.56
C HIS A 296 -1.41 17.89 16.79
N THR A 297 -1.05 17.46 17.98
CA THR A 297 0.34 17.14 18.35
C THR A 297 0.39 15.70 18.82
N LEU A 298 1.06 14.84 18.05
CA LEU A 298 1.00 13.38 18.20
C LEU A 298 2.36 12.78 18.51
N SER A 299 2.38 11.76 19.36
CA SER A 299 3.55 10.91 19.55
C SER A 299 3.48 9.73 18.58
N LEU A 300 4.01 9.93 17.38
CA LEU A 300 4.08 8.85 16.40
C LEU A 300 5.11 7.83 16.86
N LYS A 301 4.71 6.56 16.99
CA LYS A 301 5.60 5.48 17.41
C LYS A 301 6.91 5.52 16.60
N GLY A 302 8.07 5.40 17.24
CA GLY A 302 9.37 5.41 16.53
C GLY A 302 9.84 6.78 16.04
N TYR A 303 9.17 7.86 16.43
CA TYR A 303 9.72 9.21 16.44
C TYR A 303 10.01 9.60 17.90
N ASP A 304 11.16 10.24 18.13
CA ASP A 304 11.55 10.70 19.47
C ASP A 304 10.76 11.95 19.90
N ASP A 305 10.42 12.80 18.92
CA ASP A 305 9.70 14.04 19.13
C ASP A 305 8.21 13.95 18.79
N LYS A 306 7.42 14.80 19.46
CA LYS A 306 6.03 15.03 19.10
C LYS A 306 5.94 15.64 17.71
N THR A 307 5.13 15.02 16.84
CA THR A 307 4.93 15.44 15.46
C THR A 307 3.67 16.31 15.36
N ILE A 308 3.78 17.45 14.68
CA ILE A 308 2.62 18.28 14.32
C ILE A 308 1.89 17.59 13.16
N THR A 309 0.59 17.43 13.31
CA THR A 309 -0.27 16.74 12.35
C THR A 309 -1.56 17.53 12.18
N TYR A 310 -2.13 17.53 10.99
CA TYR A 310 -3.40 18.21 10.72
C TYR A 310 -4.47 17.18 10.36
N GLY A 311 -5.59 17.21 11.06
CA GLY A 311 -6.68 16.25 10.90
C GLY A 311 -7.92 16.88 10.29
N THR A 312 -8.65 16.12 9.49
CA THR A 312 -9.94 16.53 8.89
C THR A 312 -10.91 15.35 8.74
N THR A 313 -12.20 15.64 8.61
CA THR A 313 -13.19 14.63 8.21
C THR A 313 -13.32 14.59 6.69
N PHE A 314 -13.83 13.50 6.11
CA PHE A 314 -14.02 13.47 4.66
C PHE A 314 -15.08 14.47 4.17
N ASP A 315 -16.07 14.79 4.99
CA ASP A 315 -17.11 15.77 4.64
C ASP A 315 -16.56 17.22 4.70
N ASP A 316 -15.65 17.51 5.63
CA ASP A 316 -14.91 18.78 5.65
C ASP A 316 -13.95 18.90 4.46
N LEU A 317 -13.27 17.81 4.13
CA LEU A 317 -12.38 17.74 2.97
C LEU A 317 -13.15 17.97 1.65
N ASP A 318 -14.31 17.36 1.47
CA ASP A 318 -15.14 17.55 0.27
C ASP A 318 -15.54 19.02 0.10
N ARG A 319 -16.00 19.67 1.19
CA ARG A 319 -16.32 21.10 1.19
C ARG A 319 -15.11 21.99 0.91
N PHE A 320 -13.95 21.63 1.43
CA PHE A 320 -12.70 22.33 1.14
C PHE A 320 -12.34 22.23 -0.35
N LEU A 321 -12.49 21.06 -0.96
CA LEU A 321 -12.21 20.87 -2.38
C LEU A 321 -13.21 21.61 -3.27
N ASP A 322 -14.49 21.64 -2.90
CA ASP A 322 -15.53 22.36 -3.66
C ASP A 322 -15.18 23.85 -3.83
N VAL A 323 -14.59 24.48 -2.82
CA VAL A 323 -14.16 25.89 -2.94
C VAL A 323 -12.88 26.02 -3.77
N ASN A 324 -11.91 25.15 -3.54
CA ASN A 324 -10.54 25.33 -4.05
C ASN A 324 -10.30 24.73 -5.45
N ILE A 325 -11.29 24.06 -6.04
CA ILE A 325 -11.17 23.45 -7.38
C ILE A 325 -12.17 24.06 -8.37
N SER A 326 -13.24 24.71 -7.89
CA SER A 326 -14.28 25.31 -8.75
C SER A 326 -13.87 26.63 -9.41
N GLU A 327 -12.75 27.25 -9.02
CA GLU A 327 -12.31 28.56 -9.57
C GLU A 327 -11.72 28.49 -10.99
N GLU A 328 -11.38 27.31 -11.52
CA GLU A 328 -10.88 27.21 -12.90
C GLU A 328 -11.96 27.44 -13.99
N ILE A 329 -13.25 27.37 -13.66
CA ILE A 329 -14.32 27.54 -14.67
C ILE A 329 -14.70 29.02 -14.89
N THR A 330 -14.33 29.94 -13.98
CA THR A 330 -14.66 31.37 -14.11
C THR A 330 -13.53 32.24 -14.68
N GLY A 331 -12.34 31.69 -14.89
CA GLY A 331 -11.18 32.42 -15.44
C GLY A 331 -11.12 32.55 -16.97
N ILE A 332 -11.96 31.83 -17.73
CA ILE A 332 -11.85 31.76 -19.21
C ILE A 332 -12.96 32.56 -19.94
N THR A 333 -14.01 33.02 -19.26
CA THR A 333 -15.12 33.77 -19.89
C THR A 333 -15.02 35.30 -19.80
N GLY A 334 -13.91 35.84 -19.29
CA GLY A 334 -13.72 37.30 -19.11
C GLY A 334 -13.14 38.07 -20.31
N PHE A 335 -12.81 37.44 -21.43
CA PHE A 335 -12.12 38.09 -22.57
C PHE A 335 -12.84 37.89 -23.92
N ILE A 336 -14.14 38.18 -23.98
CA ILE A 336 -14.79 38.49 -25.26
C ILE A 336 -15.87 39.55 -25.03
N GLY A 337 -15.47 40.83 -25.06
CA GLY A 337 -16.42 41.91 -24.79
C GLY A 337 -15.85 43.32 -24.81
N SER A 338 -15.04 43.69 -25.81
CA SER A 338 -14.91 45.07 -26.32
C SER A 338 -13.76 45.13 -27.34
N VAL A 339 -14.07 45.21 -28.64
CA VAL A 339 -14.05 46.42 -29.50
C VAL A 339 -14.79 46.06 -30.79
#